data_AF-A0A2M8TF49-F1
#
_entry.id   AF-A0A2M8TF49-F1
#
_cell.length_a   1.000
_cell.length_b   1.000
_cell.length_c   1.000
_cell.angle_alpha   90.00
_cell.angle_beta   90.00
_cell.angle_gamma   90.00
#
_symmetry.space_group_name_H-M   'P 1'
#
loop_
_entity.id
_entity.type
_entity.pdbx_description
1 polymer ?
#
loop_
_entity_poly.entity_id
_entity_poly.type
_entity_poly.pdbx_seq_one_letter_code
_entity_poly.pdbx_strand_id
1 'polypeptide(L)'
;MKIDYITEIAVLSRTLIEAIYFTIILVVFSFILGGFKNFIIGNLKSSIGKKAVMVIGALGSTFHQFLHVFMAVVFAHRIEDIKLLQEPDKNNMLGYVKCFDKNENFYQRTGDFFIGIMPFLWGILAIFIGVKVIIPGTLQNILKVVYQNANSITLDFGTLNGIINSNKCMLETFFDVSNVANPHFFIFIFVAGYIFLSMSPDKGDIRCVMRGFSIIFIILMVFNFIDAFDVSKYTFALYIIRAGVLTLGFLEISIVIALISAIISLILMIALG
;
A
#
# COMPACT_ATOMS: atom_id res chain seq x y z
N MET A 1 -6.15 41.38 -3.05
CA MET A 1 -5.64 40.79 -1.81
C MET A 1 -6.83 40.58 -0.86
N LYS A 2 -7.53 39.46 -1.00
CA LYS A 2 -8.50 38.99 0.00
C LYS A 2 -7.84 37.76 0.62
N ILE A 3 -7.46 37.92 1.87
CA ILE A 3 -7.02 36.83 2.74
C ILE A 3 -8.30 36.06 3.02
N ASP A 4 -8.56 35.01 2.25
CA ASP A 4 -9.55 34.03 2.67
C ASP A 4 -9.00 33.44 3.96
N TYR A 5 -9.71 33.66 5.06
CA TYR A 5 -9.40 33.01 6.34
C TYR A 5 -9.44 31.50 6.08
N ILE A 6 -8.28 30.88 5.88
CA ILE A 6 -8.13 29.45 6.15
C ILE A 6 -8.33 29.35 7.65
N THR A 7 -9.58 29.13 8.06
CA THR A 7 -9.91 28.97 9.47
C THR A 7 -9.23 27.70 9.96
N GLU A 8 -8.78 27.69 11.21
CA GLU A 8 -8.25 26.49 11.87
C GLU A 8 -9.19 25.27 11.65
N ILE A 9 -10.49 25.53 11.60
CA ILE A 9 -11.55 24.58 11.27
C ILE A 9 -11.36 23.95 9.88
N ALA A 10 -11.01 24.72 8.85
CA ALA A 10 -10.77 24.20 7.51
C ALA A 10 -9.54 23.27 7.47
N VAL A 11 -8.45 23.63 8.17
CA VAL A 11 -7.23 22.81 8.27
C VAL A 11 -7.53 21.49 8.98
N LEU A 12 -8.24 21.54 10.11
CA LEU A 12 -8.65 20.35 10.86
C LEU A 12 -9.58 19.46 10.04
N SER A 13 -10.57 20.04 9.35
CA SER A 13 -11.53 19.28 8.54
C SER A 13 -10.82 18.56 7.40
N ARG A 14 -9.92 19.25 6.69
CA ARG A 14 -9.11 18.66 5.62
C ARG A 14 -8.24 17.52 6.14
N THR A 15 -7.51 17.75 7.22
CA THR A 15 -6.64 16.75 7.85
C THR A 15 -7.42 15.50 8.23
N LEU A 16 -8.62 15.68 8.81
CA LEU A 16 -9.49 14.58 9.18
C LEU A 16 -9.94 13.78 7.95
N ILE A 17 -10.34 14.46 6.88
CA ILE A 17 -10.73 13.82 5.61
C ILE A 17 -9.55 13.02 5.02
N GLU A 18 -8.35 13.60 4.96
CA GLU A 18 -7.15 12.93 4.44
C GLU A 18 -6.78 11.70 5.28
N ALA A 19 -6.81 11.81 6.61
CA ALA A 19 -6.52 10.69 7.52
C ALA A 19 -7.56 9.57 7.37
N ILE A 20 -8.85 9.91 7.32
CA ILE A 20 -9.94 8.93 7.12
C ILE A 20 -9.80 8.26 5.74
N TYR A 21 -9.58 9.05 4.69
CA TYR A 21 -9.40 8.54 3.32
C TYR A 21 -8.25 7.53 3.24
N PHE A 22 -7.09 7.89 3.82
CA PHE A 22 -5.93 7.02 3.88
C PHE A 22 -6.22 5.69 4.60
N THR A 23 -6.84 5.76 5.79
CA THR A 23 -7.18 4.57 6.58
C THR A 23 -8.22 3.70 5.88
N ILE A 24 -9.25 4.29 5.28
CA ILE A 24 -10.27 3.54 4.52
C ILE A 24 -9.62 2.79 3.36
N ILE A 25 -8.79 3.47 2.56
CA ILE A 25 -8.07 2.84 1.45
C ILE A 25 -7.23 1.68 1.97
N LEU A 26 -6.41 1.90 3.00
CA LEU A 26 -5.56 0.87 3.54
C LEU A 26 -6.38 -0.35 3.99
N VAL A 27 -7.45 -0.15 4.77
CA VAL A 27 -8.29 -1.25 5.28
C VAL A 27 -8.99 -2.00 4.14
N VAL A 28 -9.60 -1.29 3.20
CA VAL A 28 -10.35 -1.89 2.07
C VAL A 28 -9.40 -2.69 1.17
N PHE A 29 -8.28 -2.11 0.77
CA PHE A 29 -7.33 -2.81 -0.10
C PHE A 29 -6.62 -3.96 0.60
N SER A 30 -6.31 -3.83 1.90
CA SER A 30 -5.75 -4.95 2.67
C SER A 30 -6.73 -6.12 2.74
N PHE A 31 -8.03 -5.86 2.91
CA PHE A 31 -9.04 -6.91 2.89
C PHE A 31 -9.13 -7.60 1.52
N ILE A 32 -9.21 -6.83 0.43
CA ILE A 32 -9.31 -7.35 -0.93
C ILE A 32 -8.04 -8.15 -1.30
N LEU A 33 -6.87 -7.54 -1.18
CA LEU A 33 -5.59 -8.17 -1.54
C LEU A 33 -5.27 -9.34 -0.60
N GLY A 34 -5.65 -9.26 0.68
CA GLY A 34 -5.54 -10.37 1.63
C GLY A 34 -6.42 -11.56 1.23
N GLY A 35 -7.64 -11.30 0.74
CA GLY A 35 -8.51 -12.32 0.16
C GLY A 35 -7.89 -13.02 -1.04
N PHE A 36 -7.38 -12.25 -2.00
CA PHE A 36 -6.66 -12.79 -3.17
C PHE A 36 -5.42 -13.59 -2.75
N LYS A 37 -4.59 -13.05 -1.84
CA LYS A 37 -3.41 -13.75 -1.30
C LYS A 37 -3.79 -15.11 -0.74
N ASN A 38 -4.81 -15.17 0.11
CA ASN A 38 -5.25 -16.42 0.72
C ASN A 38 -5.78 -17.42 -0.31
N PHE A 39 -6.52 -16.95 -1.31
CA PHE A 39 -7.01 -17.79 -2.42
C PHE A 39 -5.84 -18.37 -3.24
N ILE A 40 -4.93 -17.50 -3.68
CA ILE A 40 -3.77 -17.88 -4.50
C ILE A 40 -2.86 -18.87 -3.76
N ILE A 41 -2.49 -18.55 -2.51
CA ILE A 41 -1.64 -19.44 -1.71
C ILE A 41 -2.35 -20.76 -1.41
N GLY A 42 -3.67 -20.72 -1.16
CA GLY A 42 -4.48 -21.92 -0.97
C GLY A 42 -4.44 -22.84 -2.18
N ASN A 43 -4.65 -22.30 -3.38
CA ASN A 43 -4.59 -23.05 -4.63
C ASN A 43 -3.20 -23.61 -4.88
N LEU A 44 -2.16 -22.78 -4.81
CA LEU A 44 -0.77 -23.21 -5.03
C LEU A 44 -0.35 -24.29 -4.03
N LYS A 45 -0.78 -24.20 -2.77
CA LYS A 45 -0.53 -25.22 -1.75
C LYS A 45 -1.11 -26.58 -2.15
N SER A 46 -2.29 -26.59 -2.76
CA SER A 46 -2.93 -27.81 -3.27
C SER A 46 -2.26 -28.32 -4.55
N SER A 47 -1.82 -27.44 -5.44
CA SER A 47 -1.19 -27.82 -6.72
C SER A 47 0.24 -28.34 -6.59
N ILE A 48 1.11 -27.59 -5.90
CA ILE A 48 2.57 -27.80 -5.89
C ILE A 48 3.12 -28.10 -4.49
N GLY A 49 2.24 -28.15 -3.48
CA GLY A 49 2.58 -28.50 -2.10
C GLY A 49 3.09 -27.32 -1.26
N LYS A 50 2.98 -27.47 0.07
CA LYS A 50 3.35 -26.45 1.08
C LYS A 50 4.81 -26.00 0.99
N LYS A 51 5.74 -26.93 0.76
CA LYS A 51 7.18 -26.65 0.70
C LYS A 51 7.54 -25.76 -0.49
N ALA A 52 6.93 -26.01 -1.66
CA ALA A 52 7.18 -25.20 -2.85
C ALA A 52 6.67 -23.77 -2.65
N VAL A 53 5.48 -23.61 -2.07
CA VAL A 53 4.92 -22.30 -1.71
C VAL A 53 5.83 -21.57 -0.72
N MET A 54 6.34 -22.26 0.31
CA MET A 54 7.29 -21.68 1.27
C MET A 54 8.57 -21.19 0.58
N VAL A 55 9.13 -21.96 -0.37
CA VAL A 55 10.35 -21.58 -1.11
C VAL A 55 10.09 -20.36 -2.00
N ILE A 56 8.98 -20.34 -2.74
CA ILE A 56 8.62 -19.21 -3.63
C ILE A 56 8.42 -17.95 -2.78
N GLY A 57 7.64 -18.04 -1.70
CA GLY A 57 7.36 -16.92 -0.81
C GLY A 57 8.49 -16.57 0.16
N ALA A 58 9.62 -17.28 0.15
CA ALA A 58 10.67 -17.17 1.16
C ALA A 58 11.22 -15.74 1.27
N LEU A 59 11.66 -15.17 0.14
CA LEU A 59 12.27 -13.84 0.11
C LEU A 59 11.27 -12.76 0.56
N GLY A 60 10.07 -12.79 -0.02
CA GLY A 60 8.99 -11.87 0.28
C GLY A 60 8.52 -11.91 1.74
N SER A 61 8.21 -13.10 2.26
CA SER A 61 7.81 -13.26 3.66
C SER A 61 8.92 -12.85 4.62
N THR A 62 10.15 -13.26 4.36
CA THR A 62 11.31 -12.91 5.20
C THR A 62 11.47 -11.39 5.26
N PHE A 63 11.40 -10.71 4.11
CA PHE A 63 11.50 -9.26 4.06
C PHE A 63 10.32 -8.57 4.76
N HIS A 64 9.08 -9.05 4.57
CA HIS A 64 7.89 -8.54 5.25
C HIS A 64 8.05 -8.60 6.77
N GLN A 65 8.41 -9.77 7.29
CA GLN A 65 8.59 -9.95 8.73
C GLN A 65 9.81 -9.19 9.26
N PHE A 66 10.86 -9.04 8.46
CA PHE A 66 12.01 -8.21 8.81
C PHE A 66 11.64 -6.73 8.98
N LEU A 67 10.76 -6.18 8.14
CA LEU A 67 10.28 -4.81 8.29
C LEU A 67 9.53 -4.61 9.61
N HIS A 68 8.73 -5.59 10.02
CA HIS A 68 8.07 -5.60 11.34
C HIS A 68 9.08 -5.62 12.48
N VAL A 69 10.06 -6.51 12.43
CA VAL A 69 11.14 -6.59 13.44
C VAL A 69 11.91 -5.28 13.50
N PHE A 70 12.27 -4.71 12.34
CA PHE A 70 13.02 -3.45 12.27
C PHE A 70 12.25 -2.32 12.97
N MET A 71 10.98 -2.15 12.66
CA MET A 71 10.14 -1.12 13.30
C MET A 71 9.89 -1.42 14.78
N ALA A 72 9.70 -2.69 15.15
CA ALA A 72 9.56 -3.09 16.54
C ALA A 72 10.82 -2.71 17.36
N VAL A 73 12.02 -2.93 16.81
CA VAL A 73 13.28 -2.52 17.46
C VAL A 73 13.39 -1.01 17.56
N VAL A 74 13.11 -0.27 16.47
CA VAL A 74 13.17 1.20 16.46
C VAL A 74 12.27 1.79 17.55
N PHE A 75 11.05 1.26 17.71
CA PHE A 75 10.09 1.76 18.68
C PHE A 75 10.14 1.05 20.04
N ALA A 76 11.24 0.32 20.33
CA ALA A 76 11.48 -0.35 21.61
C ALA A 76 10.33 -1.30 22.04
N HIS A 77 9.74 -2.01 21.08
CA HIS A 77 8.78 -3.10 21.34
C HIS A 77 9.51 -4.36 21.79
N ARG A 78 8.94 -5.06 22.78
CA ARG A 78 9.46 -6.35 23.24
C ARG A 78 8.97 -7.45 22.31
N ILE A 79 9.87 -7.99 21.51
CA ILE A 79 9.54 -9.10 20.62
C ILE A 79 9.58 -10.43 21.42
N GLU A 80 8.48 -11.17 21.42
CA GLU A 80 8.37 -12.45 22.14
C GLU A 80 8.72 -13.65 21.27
N ASP A 81 8.32 -13.61 20.01
CA ASP A 81 8.45 -14.73 19.09
C ASP A 81 8.51 -14.21 17.66
N ILE A 82 9.41 -14.78 16.85
CA ILE A 82 9.65 -14.39 15.47
C ILE A 82 9.76 -15.65 14.63
N LYS A 83 8.98 -15.70 13.56
CA LYS A 83 9.20 -16.63 12.44
C LYS A 83 9.17 -15.85 11.15
N LEU A 84 10.36 -15.62 10.57
CA LEU A 84 10.49 -14.92 9.30
C LEU A 84 9.90 -15.73 8.13
N LEU A 85 10.05 -17.06 8.22
CA LEU A 85 9.55 -18.01 7.25
C LEU A 85 9.06 -19.29 7.95
N GLN A 86 7.93 -19.81 7.49
CA GLN A 86 7.37 -21.11 7.86
C GLN A 86 6.54 -21.69 6.70
N GLU A 87 6.22 -22.97 6.76
CA GLU A 87 5.23 -23.54 5.85
C GLU A 87 3.87 -22.84 6.03
N PRO A 88 3.08 -22.66 4.95
CA PRO A 88 1.77 -22.02 5.03
C PRO A 88 0.90 -22.67 6.12
N ASP A 89 0.51 -21.87 7.10
CA ASP A 89 -0.33 -22.32 8.20
C ASP A 89 -1.81 -22.47 7.76
N LYS A 90 -2.72 -22.66 8.72
CA LYS A 90 -4.17 -22.77 8.44
C LYS A 90 -4.74 -21.50 7.79
N ASN A 91 -4.10 -20.35 8.01
CA ASN A 91 -4.46 -19.05 7.45
C ASN A 91 -3.58 -18.68 6.26
N ASN A 92 -2.80 -19.62 5.71
CA ASN A 92 -1.86 -19.41 4.61
C ASN A 92 -0.77 -18.36 4.93
N MET A 93 -0.45 -18.15 6.22
CA MET A 93 0.63 -17.25 6.64
C MET A 93 1.99 -17.95 6.53
N LEU A 94 2.94 -17.24 5.93
CA LEU A 94 4.32 -17.69 5.72
C LEU A 94 5.30 -17.19 6.79
N GLY A 95 4.85 -16.39 7.76
CA GLY A 95 5.68 -15.89 8.85
C GLY A 95 4.84 -15.06 9.82
N TYR A 96 5.42 -14.70 10.96
CA TYR A 96 4.82 -13.79 11.93
C TYR A 96 5.87 -13.16 12.85
N VAL A 97 5.52 -12.01 13.42
CA VAL A 97 6.22 -11.37 14.54
C VAL A 97 5.20 -11.14 15.65
N LYS A 98 5.50 -11.62 16.86
CA LYS A 98 4.67 -11.37 18.05
C LYS A 98 5.42 -10.42 18.97
N CYS A 99 4.81 -9.28 19.26
CA CYS A 99 5.28 -8.34 20.26
C CYS A 99 4.40 -8.45 21.53
N PHE A 100 5.04 -8.41 22.70
CA PHE A 100 4.34 -8.37 23.99
C PHE A 100 3.87 -6.96 24.27
N ASP A 101 2.67 -6.85 24.83
CA ASP A 101 2.17 -5.56 25.20
C ASP A 101 1.27 -5.60 26.44
N LYS A 102 1.87 -5.33 27.61
CA LYS A 102 1.12 -5.19 28.86
C LYS A 102 0.98 -3.74 29.32
N ASN A 103 1.84 -2.83 28.85
CA ASN A 103 1.88 -1.42 29.26
C ASN A 103 2.58 -0.54 28.19
N GLU A 104 2.09 -0.54 26.96
CA GLU A 104 2.58 0.34 25.90
C GLU A 104 2.55 1.83 26.30
N ASN A 105 3.68 2.52 26.15
CA ASN A 105 3.75 3.98 26.31
C ASN A 105 3.44 4.71 24.98
N PHE A 106 3.36 6.04 25.00
CA PHE A 106 3.06 6.84 23.80
C PHE A 106 4.05 6.63 22.64
N TYR A 107 5.33 6.40 22.95
CA TYR A 107 6.35 6.13 21.94
C TYR A 107 6.13 4.77 21.27
N GLN A 108 5.81 3.73 22.04
CA GLN A 108 5.51 2.40 21.50
C GLN A 108 4.19 2.37 20.72
N ARG A 109 3.15 3.11 21.17
CA ARG A 109 1.91 3.31 20.41
C ARG A 109 2.15 4.05 19.09
N THR A 110 3.13 4.95 19.06
CA THR A 110 3.59 5.56 17.80
C THR A 110 4.18 4.49 16.89
N GLY A 111 4.96 3.59 17.47
CA GLY A 111 5.54 2.44 16.79
C GLY A 111 4.53 1.50 16.16
N ASP A 112 3.38 1.25 16.79
CA ASP A 112 2.32 0.40 16.23
C ASP A 112 1.91 0.84 14.82
N PHE A 113 1.75 2.15 14.60
CA PHE A 113 1.41 2.67 13.29
C PHE A 113 2.47 2.26 12.25
N PHE A 114 3.74 2.51 12.58
CA PHE A 114 4.85 2.25 11.67
C PHE A 114 5.09 0.77 11.45
N ILE A 115 5.02 -0.06 12.50
CA ILE A 115 5.11 -1.53 12.40
C ILE A 115 4.05 -2.02 11.42
N GLY A 116 2.78 -1.68 11.65
CA GLY A 116 1.68 -2.17 10.81
C GLY A 116 1.78 -1.71 9.35
N ILE A 117 2.21 -0.48 9.10
CA ILE A 117 2.20 0.10 7.75
C ILE A 117 3.47 -0.14 6.93
N MET A 118 4.57 -0.52 7.58
CA MET A 118 5.87 -0.59 6.91
C MET A 118 5.86 -1.55 5.71
N PRO A 119 5.39 -2.81 5.81
CA PRO A 119 5.40 -3.71 4.66
C PRO A 119 4.58 -3.16 3.49
N PHE A 120 3.44 -2.54 3.77
CA PHE A 120 2.59 -1.92 2.76
C PHE A 120 3.30 -0.79 1.99
N LEU A 121 3.92 0.14 2.71
CA LEU A 121 4.66 1.26 2.08
C LEU A 121 5.84 0.77 1.25
N TRP A 122 6.57 -0.23 1.74
CA TRP A 122 7.66 -0.84 0.97
C TRP A 122 7.16 -1.61 -0.26
N GLY A 123 6.00 -2.25 -0.17
CA GLY A 123 5.35 -2.88 -1.33
C GLY A 123 5.01 -1.86 -2.42
N ILE A 124 4.36 -0.75 -2.06
CA ILE A 124 4.03 0.33 -3.01
C ILE A 124 5.30 0.93 -3.59
N LEU A 125 6.32 1.19 -2.76
CA LEU A 125 7.59 1.73 -3.22
C LEU A 125 8.30 0.77 -4.19
N ALA A 126 8.29 -0.52 -3.91
CA ALA A 126 8.88 -1.53 -4.79
C ALA A 126 8.13 -1.62 -6.13
N ILE A 127 6.79 -1.53 -6.13
CA ILE A 127 5.99 -1.44 -7.36
C ILE A 127 6.36 -0.18 -8.14
N PHE A 128 6.42 0.99 -7.49
CA PHE A 128 6.79 2.25 -8.13
C PHE A 128 8.19 2.17 -8.77
N ILE A 129 9.18 1.63 -8.05
CA ILE A 129 10.53 1.40 -8.58
C ILE A 129 10.48 0.41 -9.75
N GLY A 130 9.69 -0.65 -9.65
CA GLY A 130 9.47 -1.61 -10.73
C GLY A 130 8.95 -0.94 -12.00
N VAL A 131 7.95 -0.07 -11.91
CA VAL A 131 7.43 0.67 -13.06
C VAL A 131 8.52 1.59 -13.61
N LYS A 132 9.22 2.31 -12.73
CA LYS A 132 10.30 3.23 -13.11
C LYS A 132 11.43 2.55 -13.89
N VAL A 133 11.80 1.33 -13.49
CA VAL A 133 12.95 0.61 -14.06
C VAL A 133 12.54 -0.22 -15.27
N ILE A 134 11.41 -0.92 -15.23
CA ILE A 134 11.01 -1.92 -16.23
C ILE A 134 10.19 -1.30 -17.36
N ILE A 135 9.31 -0.35 -17.05
CA ILE A 135 8.41 0.32 -18.00
C ILE A 135 8.41 1.86 -17.80
N PRO A 136 9.58 2.52 -17.92
CA PRO A 136 9.73 3.95 -17.60
C PRO A 136 8.81 4.88 -18.41
N GLY A 137 8.51 4.55 -19.67
CA GLY A 137 7.59 5.32 -20.51
C GLY A 137 6.17 5.36 -19.93
N THR A 138 5.69 4.23 -19.41
CA THR A 138 4.39 4.14 -18.73
C THR A 138 4.37 5.02 -17.49
N LEU A 139 5.46 5.03 -16.69
CA LEU A 139 5.54 5.90 -15.51
C LEU A 139 5.43 7.39 -15.88
N GLN A 140 6.11 7.84 -16.94
CA GLN A 140 6.03 9.24 -17.38
C GLN A 140 4.61 9.64 -17.76
N ASN A 141 3.90 8.77 -18.49
CA ASN A 141 2.51 8.99 -18.86
C ASN A 141 1.59 9.02 -17.64
N ILE A 142 1.77 8.08 -16.70
CA ILE A 142 1.04 8.05 -15.42
C ILE A 142 1.24 9.35 -14.64
N LEU A 143 2.50 9.78 -14.47
CA LEU A 143 2.79 11.03 -13.75
C LEU A 143 2.13 12.22 -14.44
N LYS A 144 2.20 12.31 -15.77
CA LYS A 144 1.54 13.37 -16.54
C LYS A 144 0.04 13.43 -16.26
N VAL A 145 -0.66 12.28 -16.27
CA VAL A 145 -2.09 12.19 -15.94
C VAL A 145 -2.36 12.68 -14.52
N VAL A 146 -1.55 12.29 -13.54
CA VAL A 146 -1.70 12.73 -12.14
C VAL A 146 -1.47 14.24 -12.00
N TYR A 147 -0.41 14.78 -12.59
CA TYR A 147 -0.13 16.22 -12.53
C TYR A 147 -1.21 17.07 -13.20
N GLN A 148 -1.85 16.55 -14.25
CA GLN A 148 -2.93 17.25 -14.98
C GLN A 148 -4.27 17.21 -14.23
N ASN A 149 -4.65 16.03 -13.73
CA ASN A 149 -6.01 15.80 -13.21
C ASN A 149 -6.12 15.98 -11.68
N ALA A 150 -5.04 15.77 -10.93
CA ALA A 150 -4.96 15.98 -9.48
C ALA A 150 -4.17 17.26 -9.17
N ASN A 151 -4.73 18.40 -9.60
CA ASN A 151 -4.12 19.73 -9.47
C ASN A 151 -4.93 20.73 -8.62
N SER A 152 -5.93 20.26 -7.87
CA SER A 152 -6.75 21.10 -7.00
C SER A 152 -6.65 20.65 -5.55
N ILE A 153 -6.74 21.60 -4.63
CA ILE A 153 -6.75 21.38 -3.17
C ILE A 153 -8.13 21.68 -2.54
N THR A 154 -9.13 22.06 -3.35
CA THR A 154 -10.48 22.36 -2.88
C THR A 154 -11.23 21.09 -2.51
N LEU A 155 -12.04 21.13 -1.46
CA LEU A 155 -12.91 20.02 -1.04
C LEU A 155 -14.26 20.09 -1.76
N ASP A 156 -14.26 19.92 -3.08
CA ASP A 156 -15.45 19.97 -3.93
C ASP A 156 -15.57 18.75 -4.86
N PHE A 157 -16.71 18.66 -5.56
CA PHE A 157 -16.96 17.60 -6.55
C PHE A 157 -16.00 17.65 -7.75
N GLY A 158 -15.44 18.81 -8.06
CA GLY A 158 -14.45 18.97 -9.13
C GLY A 158 -13.15 18.25 -8.80
N THR A 159 -12.62 18.46 -7.59
CA THR A 159 -11.43 17.75 -7.08
C THR A 159 -11.68 16.24 -6.98
N LEU A 160 -12.84 15.82 -6.49
CA LEU A 160 -13.21 14.40 -6.45
C LEU A 160 -13.24 13.77 -7.84
N ASN A 161 -13.88 14.43 -8.82
CA ASN A 161 -13.89 13.99 -10.21
C ASN A 161 -12.48 13.98 -10.82
N GLY A 162 -11.63 14.94 -10.47
CA GLY A 162 -10.21 14.96 -10.85
C GLY A 162 -9.49 13.70 -10.38
N ILE A 163 -9.63 13.34 -9.10
CA ILE A 163 -9.06 12.12 -8.51
C ILE A 163 -9.57 10.85 -9.20
N ILE A 164 -10.89 10.75 -9.43
CA ILE A 164 -11.50 9.58 -10.10
C ILE A 164 -10.98 9.47 -11.53
N ASN A 165 -10.96 10.58 -12.28
CA ASN A 165 -10.46 10.62 -13.66
C ASN A 165 -8.96 10.32 -13.72
N SER A 166 -8.16 10.81 -12.77
CA SER A 166 -6.74 10.44 -12.66
C SER A 166 -6.57 8.93 -12.57
N ASN A 167 -7.23 8.27 -11.62
CA ASN A 167 -7.08 6.83 -11.40
C ASN A 167 -7.57 6.01 -12.60
N LYS A 168 -8.73 6.37 -13.17
CA LYS A 168 -9.24 5.75 -14.39
C LYS A 168 -8.24 5.86 -15.55
N CYS A 169 -7.77 7.07 -15.85
CA CYS A 169 -6.79 7.27 -16.92
C CYS A 169 -5.45 6.59 -16.61
N MET A 170 -5.09 6.43 -15.33
CA MET A 170 -3.90 5.72 -14.90
C MET A 170 -4.00 4.22 -15.24
N LEU A 171 -5.15 3.59 -14.96
CA LEU A 171 -5.44 2.21 -15.35
C LEU A 171 -5.40 2.03 -16.88
N GLU A 172 -6.05 2.93 -17.62
CA GLU A 172 -6.03 2.92 -19.09
C GLU A 172 -4.60 3.07 -19.64
N THR A 173 -3.83 4.00 -19.07
CA THR A 173 -2.42 4.23 -19.43
C THR A 173 -1.55 3.01 -19.13
N PHE A 174 -1.82 2.32 -18.01
CA PHE A 174 -1.05 1.16 -17.59
C PHE A 174 -1.32 -0.05 -18.50
N PHE A 175 -2.58 -0.31 -18.85
CA PHE A 175 -3.00 -1.41 -19.72
C PHE A 175 -3.11 -1.04 -21.20
N ASP A 176 -2.45 0.04 -21.63
CA ASP A 176 -2.43 0.45 -23.03
C ASP A 176 -1.83 -0.65 -23.94
N VAL A 177 -2.34 -0.75 -25.18
CA VAL A 177 -1.91 -1.75 -26.16
C VAL A 177 -0.40 -1.69 -26.40
N SER A 178 0.20 -0.50 -26.39
CA SER A 178 1.65 -0.34 -26.55
C SER A 178 2.46 -0.95 -25.40
N ASN A 179 1.92 -0.92 -24.17
CA ASN A 179 2.54 -1.58 -23.03
C ASN A 179 2.36 -3.09 -23.11
N VAL A 180 1.17 -3.58 -23.48
CA VAL A 180 0.90 -5.02 -23.59
C VAL A 180 1.75 -5.67 -24.70
N ALA A 181 2.07 -4.93 -25.76
CA ALA A 181 2.99 -5.39 -26.81
C ALA A 181 4.46 -5.44 -26.36
N ASN A 182 4.82 -4.81 -25.23
CA ASN A 182 6.18 -4.80 -24.70
C ASN A 182 6.44 -6.02 -23.81
N PRO A 183 7.40 -6.91 -24.13
CA PRO A 183 7.72 -8.07 -23.29
C PRO A 183 8.11 -7.73 -21.84
N HIS A 184 8.72 -6.56 -21.63
CA HIS A 184 9.08 -6.10 -20.28
C HIS A 184 7.85 -5.86 -19.40
N PHE A 185 6.68 -5.58 -19.99
CA PHE A 185 5.43 -5.45 -19.25
C PHE A 185 5.07 -6.74 -18.53
N PHE A 186 5.24 -7.91 -19.16
CA PHE A 186 4.94 -9.19 -18.52
C PHE A 186 5.93 -9.52 -17.38
N ILE A 187 7.20 -9.14 -17.54
CA ILE A 187 8.20 -9.23 -16.45
C ILE A 187 7.75 -8.36 -15.28
N PHE A 188 7.30 -7.13 -15.56
CA PHE A 188 6.76 -6.25 -14.54
C PHE A 188 5.54 -6.87 -13.84
N ILE A 189 4.56 -7.40 -14.59
CA ILE A 189 3.36 -8.04 -14.02
C ILE A 189 3.74 -9.20 -13.10
N PHE A 190 4.69 -10.03 -13.49
CA PHE A 190 5.19 -11.12 -12.65
C PHE A 190 5.84 -10.61 -11.36
N VAL A 191 6.73 -9.62 -11.46
CA VAL A 191 7.43 -9.03 -10.30
C VAL A 191 6.44 -8.30 -9.37
N ALA A 192 5.52 -7.51 -9.91
CA ALA A 192 4.48 -6.84 -9.16
C ALA A 192 3.52 -7.85 -8.50
N GLY A 193 3.21 -8.95 -9.20
CA GLY A 193 2.50 -10.12 -8.67
C GLY A 193 3.15 -10.67 -7.41
N TYR A 194 4.46 -10.89 -7.49
CA TYR A 194 5.26 -11.35 -6.35
C TYR A 194 5.26 -10.35 -5.19
N ILE A 195 5.47 -9.07 -5.48
CA ILE A 195 5.53 -8.00 -4.47
C ILE A 195 4.20 -7.91 -3.72
N PHE A 196 3.05 -7.84 -4.41
CA PHE A 196 1.77 -7.70 -3.70
C PHE A 196 1.46 -8.93 -2.85
N LEU A 197 1.74 -10.16 -3.34
CA LEU A 197 1.52 -11.37 -2.55
C LEU A 197 2.36 -11.37 -1.27
N SER A 198 3.55 -10.79 -1.36
CA SER A 198 4.52 -10.75 -0.27
C SER A 198 4.27 -9.63 0.74
N MET A 199 3.79 -8.47 0.29
CA MET A 199 3.69 -7.23 1.08
C MET A 199 2.24 -6.81 1.38
N SER A 200 1.26 -7.64 0.99
CA SER A 200 -0.16 -7.40 1.30
C SER A 200 -0.41 -7.51 2.81
N PRO A 201 -0.95 -6.45 3.44
CA PRO A 201 -1.13 -6.41 4.89
C PRO A 201 -2.04 -7.52 5.40
N ASP A 202 -1.74 -8.02 6.59
CA ASP A 202 -2.59 -8.97 7.29
C ASP A 202 -3.44 -8.30 8.40
N LYS A 203 -4.22 -9.11 9.12
CA LYS A 203 -5.10 -8.62 10.19
C LYS A 203 -4.34 -8.03 11.37
N GLY A 204 -3.13 -8.52 11.65
CA GLY A 204 -2.24 -7.99 12.67
C GLY A 204 -1.70 -6.62 12.26
N ASP A 205 -1.27 -6.49 11.00
CA ASP A 205 -0.78 -5.25 10.42
C ASP A 205 -1.82 -4.13 10.54
N ILE A 206 -3.05 -4.39 10.09
CA ILE A 206 -4.15 -3.43 10.18
C ILE A 206 -4.45 -3.04 11.63
N ARG A 207 -4.41 -4.01 12.55
CA ARG A 207 -4.64 -3.73 13.98
C ARG A 207 -3.61 -2.74 14.51
N CYS A 208 -2.34 -2.90 14.17
CA CYS A 208 -1.27 -1.99 14.58
C CYS A 208 -1.47 -0.59 13.98
N VAL A 209 -1.81 -0.50 12.68
CA VAL A 209 -2.16 0.78 12.04
C VAL A 209 -3.31 1.48 12.77
N MET A 210 -4.37 0.74 13.13
CA MET A 210 -5.53 1.31 13.82
C MET A 210 -5.21 1.80 15.23
N ARG A 211 -4.32 1.12 15.97
CA ARG A 211 -3.88 1.54 17.32
C ARG A 211 -3.08 2.85 17.28
N GLY A 212 -2.34 3.06 16.20
CA GLY A 212 -1.54 4.27 15.97
C GLY A 212 -2.18 5.31 15.04
N PHE A 213 -3.50 5.24 14.79
CA PHE A 213 -4.20 6.18 13.88
C PHE A 213 -3.97 7.66 14.23
N SER A 214 -3.85 8.01 15.52
CA SER A 214 -3.58 9.39 15.93
C SER A 214 -2.28 9.95 15.34
N ILE A 215 -1.31 9.09 15.00
CA ILE A 215 -0.01 9.50 14.43
C ILE A 215 -0.16 10.04 13.02
N ILE A 216 -0.90 9.35 12.15
CA ILE A 216 -1.11 9.83 10.77
C ILE A 216 -1.88 11.15 10.79
N PHE A 217 -2.86 11.30 11.68
CA PHE A 217 -3.57 12.56 11.86
C PHE A 217 -2.62 13.69 12.25
N ILE A 218 -1.73 13.49 13.24
CA ILE A 218 -0.76 14.49 13.67
C ILE A 218 0.21 14.86 12.54
N ILE A 219 0.73 13.88 11.79
CA ILE A 219 1.66 14.13 10.68
C ILE A 219 0.98 14.97 9.59
N LEU A 220 -0.22 14.60 9.17
CA LEU A 220 -0.99 15.35 8.16
C LEU A 220 -1.36 16.75 8.66
N MET A 221 -1.70 16.87 9.95
CA MET A 221 -2.02 18.15 10.58
C MET A 221 -0.85 19.12 10.48
N VAL A 222 0.38 18.65 10.76
CA VAL A 222 1.59 19.47 10.66
C VAL A 222 1.78 19.99 9.22
N PHE A 223 1.64 19.13 8.21
CA PHE A 223 1.79 19.54 6.81
C PHE A 223 0.70 20.53 6.37
N ASN A 224 -0.55 20.28 6.76
CA ASN A 224 -1.65 21.19 6.43
C ASN A 224 -1.51 22.55 7.13
N PHE A 225 -0.95 22.60 8.34
CA PHE A 225 -0.62 23.87 9.00
C PHE A 225 0.53 24.61 8.32
N ILE A 226 1.57 23.90 7.87
CA ILE A 226 2.68 24.50 7.12
C ILE A 226 2.17 25.23 5.87
N ASP A 227 1.22 24.62 5.15
CA ASP A 227 0.57 25.25 4.00
C ASP A 227 -0.35 26.41 4.40
N ALA A 228 -1.16 26.25 5.44
CA ALA A 228 -2.12 27.26 5.87
C ALA A 228 -1.46 28.58 6.32
N PHE A 229 -0.26 28.49 6.88
CA PHE A 229 0.53 29.64 7.34
C PHE A 229 1.62 30.07 6.35
N ASP A 230 1.63 29.52 5.13
CA ASP A 230 2.62 29.83 4.07
C ASP A 230 4.08 29.77 4.59
N VAL A 231 4.36 28.80 5.48
CA VAL A 231 5.69 28.63 6.10
C VAL A 231 6.72 28.14 5.08
N SER A 232 6.27 27.56 3.97
CA SER A 232 7.11 26.98 2.93
C SER A 232 6.62 27.34 1.53
N LYS A 233 7.55 27.36 0.56
CA LYS A 233 7.22 27.52 -0.88
C LYS A 233 6.58 26.28 -1.51
N TYR A 234 6.52 25.18 -0.77
CA TYR A 234 5.93 23.91 -1.22
C TYR A 234 4.46 23.86 -0.80
N THR A 235 3.63 23.26 -1.65
CA THR A 235 2.21 23.01 -1.35
C THR A 235 2.04 21.55 -0.94
N PHE A 236 2.26 21.23 0.34
CA PHE A 236 2.24 19.85 0.86
C PHE A 236 0.91 19.14 0.60
N ALA A 237 -0.18 19.83 0.82
CA ALA A 237 -1.54 19.56 0.41
C ALA A 237 -1.66 18.91 -0.97
N LEU A 238 -1.01 19.51 -1.96
CA LEU A 238 -1.07 19.04 -3.34
C LEU A 238 -0.20 17.80 -3.54
N TYR A 239 0.96 17.73 -2.87
CA TYR A 239 1.79 16.53 -2.86
C TYR A 239 1.08 15.34 -2.20
N ILE A 240 0.35 15.56 -1.09
CA ILE A 240 -0.45 14.54 -0.41
C ILE A 240 -1.53 14.01 -1.35
N ILE A 241 -2.28 14.90 -2.03
CA ILE A 241 -3.31 14.49 -3.00
C ILE A 241 -2.70 13.65 -4.13
N ARG A 242 -1.60 14.13 -4.75
CA ARG A 242 -0.95 13.42 -5.86
C ARG A 242 -0.36 12.07 -5.42
N ALA A 243 0.26 12.01 -4.24
CA ALA A 243 0.76 10.77 -3.66
C ALA A 243 -0.38 9.80 -3.34
N GLY A 244 -1.51 10.30 -2.84
CA GLY A 244 -2.73 9.53 -2.60
C GLY A 244 -3.29 8.93 -3.89
N VAL A 245 -3.40 9.73 -4.97
CA VAL A 245 -3.83 9.27 -6.29
C VAL A 245 -2.88 8.20 -6.85
N LEU A 246 -1.57 8.43 -6.79
CA LEU A 246 -0.60 7.42 -7.24
C LEU A 246 -0.71 6.12 -6.45
N THR A 247 -0.83 6.24 -5.12
CA THR A 247 -0.98 5.09 -4.24
C THR A 247 -2.25 4.32 -4.59
N LEU A 248 -3.39 4.99 -4.67
CA LEU A 248 -4.67 4.38 -5.00
C LEU A 248 -4.60 3.63 -6.33
N GLY A 249 -4.13 4.27 -7.40
CA GLY A 249 -4.12 3.61 -8.69
C GLY A 249 -3.08 2.47 -8.80
N PHE A 250 -1.95 2.51 -8.05
CA PHE A 250 -1.07 1.34 -7.97
C PHE A 250 -1.71 0.17 -7.22
N LEU A 251 -2.55 0.45 -6.22
CA LEU A 251 -3.33 -0.58 -5.55
C LEU A 251 -4.40 -1.15 -6.49
N GLU A 252 -5.06 -0.32 -7.30
CA GLU A 252 -6.01 -0.78 -8.33
C GLU A 252 -5.32 -1.67 -9.37
N ILE A 253 -4.15 -1.28 -9.87
CA ILE A 253 -3.32 -2.12 -10.74
C ILE A 253 -2.98 -3.45 -10.03
N SER A 254 -2.63 -3.40 -8.75
CA SER A 254 -2.34 -4.60 -7.96
C SER A 254 -3.55 -5.53 -7.83
N ILE A 255 -4.77 -5.00 -7.73
CA ILE A 255 -6.00 -5.82 -7.76
C ILE A 255 -6.15 -6.53 -9.10
N VAL A 256 -5.91 -5.85 -10.22
CA VAL A 256 -5.99 -6.49 -11.56
C VAL A 256 -4.95 -7.61 -11.68
N ILE A 257 -3.72 -7.36 -11.23
CA ILE A 257 -2.66 -8.38 -11.20
C ILE A 257 -3.03 -9.55 -10.27
N ALA A 258 -3.64 -9.26 -9.12
CA ALA A 258 -4.10 -10.27 -8.19
C ALA A 258 -5.21 -11.14 -8.79
N LEU A 259 -6.13 -10.55 -9.55
CA LEU A 259 -7.16 -11.29 -10.27
C LEU A 259 -6.56 -12.23 -11.32
N ILE A 260 -5.60 -11.76 -12.12
CA ILE A 260 -4.88 -12.59 -13.10
C ILE A 260 -4.16 -13.74 -12.38
N SER A 261 -3.45 -13.43 -11.29
CA SER A 261 -2.73 -14.42 -10.49
C SER A 261 -3.66 -15.46 -9.86
N ALA A 262 -4.86 -15.05 -9.44
CA ALA A 262 -5.89 -15.94 -8.92
C ALA A 262 -6.38 -16.91 -9.99
N ILE A 263 -6.67 -16.44 -11.20
CA ILE A 263 -7.07 -17.28 -12.34
C ILE A 263 -5.97 -18.30 -12.66
N ILE A 264 -4.71 -17.86 -12.76
CA ILE A 264 -3.57 -18.75 -13.02
C ILE A 264 -3.45 -19.82 -11.92
N SER A 265 -3.54 -19.41 -10.64
CA SER A 265 -3.45 -20.36 -9.51
C SER A 265 -4.56 -21.40 -9.54
N LEU A 266 -5.77 -21.00 -9.94
CA LEU A 266 -6.92 -21.90 -10.07
C LEU A 266 -6.70 -22.93 -11.19
N ILE A 267 -6.20 -22.48 -12.34
CA ILE A 267 -5.86 -23.37 -13.46
C ILE A 267 -4.81 -24.39 -13.03
N LEU A 268 -3.75 -23.93 -12.35
CA LEU A 268 -2.69 -24.82 -11.84
C LEU A 268 -3.22 -25.83 -10.82
N MET A 269 -4.15 -25.44 -9.95
CA MET A 269 -4.81 -26.35 -9.01
C MET A 269 -5.62 -27.42 -9.72
N ILE A 270 -6.36 -27.07 -10.76
CA ILE A 270 -7.15 -28.05 -11.52
C ILE A 270 -6.26 -28.97 -12.36
N ALA A 271 -5.14 -28.46 -12.89
CA ALA A 271 -4.27 -29.23 -13.77
C ALA A 271 -3.28 -30.15 -13.05
N LEU A 272 -2.85 -29.80 -11.83
CA LEU A 272 -1.80 -30.50 -11.07
C LEU A 272 -2.28 -31.14 -9.76
N GLY A 273 -3.45 -30.75 -9.26
CA GLY A 273 -4.06 -31.29 -8.03
C GLY A 273 -4.98 -32.46 -8.30
#